data_AF-A0A226CXB5-F1
#
_entry.id   AF-A0A226CXB5-F1
#
_cell.length_a   1.000
_cell.length_b   1.000
_cell.length_c   1.000
_cell.angle_alpha   90.00
_cell.angle_beta   90.00
_cell.angle_gamma   90.00
#
_symmetry.space_group_name_H-M   'P 1'
#
loop_
_entity.id
_entity.type
_entity.pdbx_description
1 polymer ?
#
loop_
_entity_poly.entity_id
_entity_poly.type
_entity_poly.pdbx_seq_one_letter_code
_entity_poly.pdbx_strand_id
1 'polypeptide(L)'
;MDKTHKYTWAEVEEAFKKMETYNPTDQSIKVADFEKMLVGTLRYISTPEQVATYANMWAGPFEGKIRLDIFAPIMGAVADDVELLRIFVHALDRNKDGFVDNEEFATIVEVLLIHNKDFPRVDYKTFAVEADTNKDGKISIDEAIAWFAKKGRKQA
;
A
#
# COMPACT_ATOMS: atom_id res chain seq x y z
N MET A 1 12.25 -4.31 12.58
CA MET A 1 11.16 -3.57 13.24
C MET A 1 10.15 -4.60 13.67
N ASP A 2 9.83 -4.66 14.96
CA ASP A 2 8.90 -5.65 15.51
C ASP A 2 7.47 -5.23 15.18
N LYS A 3 6.97 -5.65 14.00
CA LYS A 3 5.62 -5.35 13.52
C LYS A 3 4.61 -6.34 14.15
N THR A 4 4.51 -6.41 15.47
CA THR A 4 3.64 -7.39 16.15
C THR A 4 2.23 -6.88 16.40
N HIS A 5 2.00 -5.57 16.34
CA HIS A 5 0.69 -4.98 16.55
C HIS A 5 -0.14 -5.01 15.27
N LYS A 6 -1.32 -5.62 15.34
CA LYS A 6 -2.35 -5.57 14.29
C LYS A 6 -3.38 -4.52 14.67
N TYR A 7 -3.42 -3.45 13.89
CA TYR A 7 -4.38 -2.37 14.10
C TYR A 7 -5.78 -2.80 13.65
N THR A 8 -6.77 -2.62 14.51
CA THR A 8 -8.17 -2.86 14.15
C THR A 8 -8.72 -1.69 13.33
N TRP A 9 -9.77 -1.97 12.55
CA TRP A 9 -10.50 -0.91 11.83
C TRP A 9 -10.93 0.23 12.75
N ALA A 10 -11.49 -0.11 13.92
CA ALA A 10 -11.98 0.87 14.88
C ALA A 10 -10.86 1.79 15.41
N GLU A 11 -9.67 1.25 15.68
CA GLU A 11 -8.52 2.05 16.12
C GLU A 11 -8.09 3.06 15.05
N VAL A 12 -8.07 2.63 13.79
CA VAL A 12 -7.73 3.49 12.64
C VAL A 12 -8.79 4.55 12.41
N GLU A 13 -10.07 4.17 12.48
CA GLU A 13 -11.19 5.10 12.34
C GLU A 13 -11.17 6.18 13.43
N GLU A 14 -10.94 5.79 14.69
CA GLU A 14 -10.82 6.73 15.80
C GLU A 14 -9.59 7.64 15.66
N ALA A 15 -8.51 7.16 15.01
CA ALA A 15 -7.39 8.02 14.66
C ALA A 15 -7.76 9.04 13.58
N PHE A 16 -8.50 8.62 12.54
CA PHE A 16 -8.98 9.50 11.47
C PHE A 16 -9.87 10.61 12.02
N LYS A 17 -10.84 10.28 12.90
CA LYS A 17 -11.76 11.26 13.50
C LYS A 17 -11.06 12.35 14.33
N LYS A 18 -9.82 12.13 14.77
CA LYS A 18 -9.02 13.10 15.53
C LYS A 18 -8.22 14.05 14.63
N MET A 19 -8.20 13.82 13.33
CA MET A 19 -7.47 14.63 12.37
C MET A 19 -8.26 15.88 11.98
N GLU A 20 -7.55 16.98 11.75
CA GLU A 20 -8.17 18.29 11.48
C GLU A 20 -8.87 18.31 10.12
N THR A 21 -8.36 17.52 9.16
CA THR A 21 -8.87 17.43 7.79
C THR A 21 -9.84 16.27 7.59
N TYR A 22 -10.31 15.63 8.67
CA TYR A 22 -11.25 14.52 8.59
C TYR A 22 -12.57 14.94 7.93
N ASN A 23 -12.92 14.24 6.85
CA ASN A 23 -14.19 14.36 6.16
C ASN A 23 -15.07 13.15 6.50
N PRO A 24 -16.18 13.33 7.25
CA PRO A 24 -17.06 12.23 7.60
C PRO A 24 -17.88 11.69 6.41
N THR A 25 -18.02 12.46 5.33
CA THR A 25 -18.85 12.08 4.16
C THR A 25 -18.23 10.93 3.39
N ASP A 26 -16.91 10.95 3.21
CA ASP A 26 -16.15 9.95 2.47
C ASP A 26 -15.07 9.26 3.31
N GLN A 27 -15.13 9.47 4.64
CA GLN A 27 -14.24 8.90 5.64
C GLN A 27 -12.76 9.03 5.26
N SER A 28 -12.34 10.25 4.93
CA SER A 28 -10.97 10.53 4.48
C SER A 28 -10.29 11.64 5.28
N ILE A 29 -8.97 11.65 5.23
CA ILE A 29 -8.12 12.75 5.72
C ILE A 29 -7.20 13.21 4.60
N LYS A 30 -6.63 14.40 4.73
CA LYS A 30 -5.56 14.87 3.83
C LYS A 30 -4.20 14.37 4.31
N VAL A 31 -3.27 14.21 3.38
CA VAL A 31 -1.89 13.78 3.65
C VAL A 31 -1.15 14.69 4.63
N ALA A 32 -1.56 15.95 4.77
CA ALA A 32 -1.03 16.86 5.79
C ALA A 32 -1.20 16.35 7.23
N ASP A 33 -2.24 15.55 7.49
CA ASP A 33 -2.49 14.93 8.80
C ASP A 33 -1.82 13.55 8.95
N PHE A 34 -1.15 13.03 7.91
CA PHE A 34 -0.68 11.65 7.88
C PHE A 34 0.31 11.32 9.00
N GLU A 35 1.30 12.17 9.24
CA GLU A 35 2.30 11.94 10.31
C GLU A 35 1.65 11.98 11.70
N LYS A 36 0.78 12.96 11.95
CA LYS A 36 0.03 13.11 13.21
C LYS A 36 -0.88 11.91 13.45
N MET A 37 -1.51 11.38 12.40
CA MET A 37 -2.33 10.19 12.44
C MET A 37 -1.47 8.94 12.73
N LEU A 38 -0.44 8.67 11.92
CA LEU A 38 0.35 7.44 11.97
C LEU A 38 1.21 7.34 13.24
N VAL A 39 1.98 8.38 13.54
CA VAL A 39 2.94 8.37 14.67
C VAL A 39 2.31 8.96 15.93
N GLY A 40 1.57 10.06 15.77
CA GLY A 40 0.98 10.77 16.91
C GLY A 40 -0.17 10.00 17.56
N THR A 41 -1.03 9.38 16.75
CA THR A 41 -2.29 8.77 17.23
C THR A 41 -2.22 7.25 17.25
N LEU A 42 -1.83 6.62 16.15
CA LEU A 42 -1.67 5.16 16.05
C LEU A 42 -0.37 4.66 16.69
N ARG A 43 0.55 5.56 17.08
CA ARG A 43 1.82 5.18 17.71
C ARG A 43 2.62 4.17 16.88
N TYR A 44 2.47 4.21 15.57
CA TYR A 44 3.21 3.34 14.66
C TYR A 44 4.70 3.66 14.71
N ILE A 45 5.52 2.62 14.83
CA ILE A 45 6.97 2.75 14.96
C ILE A 45 7.58 2.83 13.55
N SER A 46 7.96 4.03 13.15
CA SER A 46 8.61 4.33 11.87
C SER A 46 9.70 5.38 12.02
N THR A 47 10.66 5.41 11.10
CA THR A 47 11.63 6.51 11.01
C THR A 47 11.02 7.72 10.29
N PRO A 48 11.52 8.94 10.50
CA PRO A 48 11.05 10.12 9.77
C PRO A 48 11.13 9.96 8.24
N GLU A 49 12.16 9.27 7.74
CA GLU A 49 12.32 9.01 6.30
C GLU A 49 11.22 8.09 5.76
N GLN A 50 10.82 7.08 6.54
CA GLN A 50 9.70 6.21 6.18
C GLN A 50 8.39 6.99 6.15
N VAL A 51 8.12 7.83 7.17
CA VAL A 51 6.92 8.67 7.21
C VAL A 51 6.87 9.62 6.01
N ALA A 52 7.97 10.29 5.71
CA ALA A 52 8.06 11.21 4.56
C ALA A 52 7.80 10.47 3.25
N THR A 53 8.29 9.24 3.13
CA THR A 53 8.11 8.46 1.90
C THR A 53 6.66 7.98 1.75
N TYR A 54 6.04 7.49 2.84
CA TYR A 54 4.61 7.16 2.82
C TYR A 54 3.74 8.40 2.54
N ALA A 55 4.09 9.55 3.12
CA ALA A 55 3.40 10.80 2.82
C ALA A 55 3.53 11.17 1.32
N ASN A 56 4.70 11.01 0.71
CA ASN A 56 4.88 11.25 -0.73
C ASN A 56 4.07 10.29 -1.60
N MET A 57 3.97 9.02 -1.21
CA MET A 57 3.10 8.04 -1.87
C MET A 57 1.64 8.51 -1.84
N TRP A 58 1.13 8.92 -0.68
CA TRP A 58 -0.22 9.44 -0.56
C TRP A 58 -0.41 10.77 -1.32
N ALA A 59 0.60 11.63 -1.35
CA ALA A 59 0.55 12.93 -2.04
C ALA A 59 0.48 12.80 -3.57
N GLY A 60 1.20 11.85 -4.15
CA GLY A 60 1.24 11.64 -5.61
C GLY A 60 0.04 10.82 -6.11
N PRO A 61 0.19 9.49 -6.26
CA PRO A 61 -0.86 8.56 -6.70
C PRO A 61 -2.27 8.75 -6.14
N PHE A 62 -2.37 9.14 -4.86
CA PHE A 62 -3.65 9.28 -4.16
C PHE A 62 -4.08 10.74 -4.00
N GLU A 63 -3.46 11.67 -4.74
CA GLU A 63 -3.80 13.10 -4.77
C GLU A 63 -3.83 13.76 -3.37
N GLY A 64 -3.02 13.25 -2.44
CA GLY A 64 -2.98 13.71 -1.06
C GLY A 64 -4.20 13.36 -0.24
N LYS A 65 -5.05 12.43 -0.69
CA LYS A 65 -6.26 11.99 -0.01
C LYS A 65 -6.11 10.56 0.50
N ILE A 66 -6.27 10.39 1.81
CA ILE A 66 -6.13 9.11 2.49
C ILE A 66 -7.50 8.67 2.96
N ARG A 67 -8.05 7.64 2.33
CA ARG A 67 -9.39 7.12 2.65
C ARG A 67 -9.29 5.97 3.66
N LEU A 68 -10.23 5.93 4.60
CA LEU A 68 -10.28 4.93 5.66
C LEU A 68 -10.41 3.51 5.09
N ASP A 69 -11.21 3.35 4.02
CA ASP A 69 -11.45 2.06 3.35
C ASP A 69 -10.18 1.46 2.73
N ILE A 70 -9.20 2.29 2.39
CA ILE A 70 -7.89 1.85 1.90
C ILE A 70 -6.92 1.68 3.08
N PHE A 71 -6.88 2.65 3.98
CA PHE A 71 -5.83 2.72 5.00
C PHE A 71 -6.03 1.74 6.16
N ALA A 72 -7.26 1.50 6.61
CA ALA A 72 -7.52 0.59 7.72
C ALA A 72 -7.12 -0.86 7.42
N PRO A 73 -7.42 -1.43 6.23
CA PRO A 73 -6.90 -2.74 5.85
C PRO A 73 -5.37 -2.81 5.85
N ILE A 74 -4.69 -1.79 5.31
CA ILE A 74 -3.21 -1.71 5.30
C ILE A 74 -2.68 -1.83 6.73
N MET A 75 -3.26 -1.05 7.65
CA MET A 75 -2.85 -1.07 9.07
C MET A 75 -3.15 -2.40 9.75
N GLY A 76 -4.24 -3.08 9.41
CA GLY A 76 -4.55 -4.42 9.92
C GLY A 76 -3.58 -5.51 9.46
N ALA A 77 -2.96 -5.32 8.30
CA ALA A 77 -2.03 -6.28 7.69
C ALA A 77 -0.56 -5.91 7.85
N VAL A 78 -0.18 -4.85 8.58
CA VAL A 78 1.24 -4.42 8.68
C VAL A 78 2.20 -5.52 9.15
N ALA A 79 1.70 -6.48 9.92
CA ALA A 79 2.44 -7.63 10.45
C ALA A 79 2.55 -8.82 9.47
N ASP A 80 1.79 -8.81 8.38
CA ASP A 80 1.71 -9.88 7.38
C ASP A 80 2.09 -9.31 6.02
N ASP A 81 3.34 -9.52 5.61
CA ASP A 81 3.85 -8.92 4.37
C ASP A 81 3.11 -9.40 3.11
N VAL A 82 2.49 -10.60 3.13
CA VAL A 82 1.73 -11.14 1.99
C VAL A 82 0.35 -10.49 1.92
N GLU A 83 -0.35 -10.40 3.04
CA GLU A 83 -1.66 -9.74 3.08
C GLU A 83 -1.52 -8.22 2.86
N LEU A 84 -0.46 -7.61 3.38
CA LEU A 84 -0.12 -6.21 3.14
C LEU A 84 0.08 -5.95 1.65
N LEU A 85 0.87 -6.79 0.97
CA LEU A 85 1.08 -6.74 -0.48
C LEU A 85 -0.25 -6.85 -1.23
N ARG A 86 -1.09 -7.82 -0.87
CA ARG A 86 -2.42 -8.01 -1.49
C ARG A 86 -3.27 -6.76 -1.37
N ILE A 87 -3.37 -6.19 -0.17
CA ILE A 87 -4.13 -4.97 0.09
C ILE A 87 -3.55 -3.80 -0.73
N PHE A 88 -2.23 -3.68 -0.84
CA PHE A 88 -1.62 -2.63 -1.65
C PHE A 88 -1.93 -2.77 -3.14
N VAL A 89 -1.87 -3.99 -3.70
CA VAL A 89 -2.21 -4.22 -5.11
C VAL A 89 -3.66 -3.85 -5.36
N HIS A 90 -4.59 -4.25 -4.48
CA HIS A 90 -6.00 -3.85 -4.59
C HIS A 90 -6.24 -2.35 -4.38
N ALA A 91 -5.48 -1.71 -3.50
CA ALA A 91 -5.57 -0.27 -3.25
C ALA A 91 -5.06 0.57 -4.43
N LEU A 92 -4.14 -0.01 -5.20
CA LEU A 92 -3.49 0.62 -6.35
C LEU A 92 -4.16 0.30 -7.68
N ASP A 93 -5.13 -0.61 -7.72
CA ASP A 93 -6.13 -0.74 -8.81
C ASP A 93 -7.08 0.48 -8.74
N ARG A 94 -6.62 1.61 -9.29
CA ARG A 94 -7.28 2.92 -9.16
C ARG A 94 -8.53 2.97 -10.01
N ASN A 95 -8.47 2.38 -11.19
CA ASN A 95 -9.58 2.36 -12.14
C ASN A 95 -10.62 1.27 -11.78
N LYS A 96 -10.30 0.38 -10.83
CA LYS A 96 -11.14 -0.73 -10.35
C LYS A 96 -11.53 -1.69 -11.46
N ASP A 97 -10.64 -1.86 -12.44
CA ASP A 97 -10.87 -2.77 -13.56
C ASP A 97 -10.43 -4.20 -13.24
N GLY A 98 -9.76 -4.42 -12.10
CA GLY A 98 -9.29 -5.72 -11.64
C GLY A 98 -7.96 -6.16 -12.28
N PHE A 99 -7.31 -5.27 -13.02
CA PHE A 99 -6.02 -5.46 -13.67
C PHE A 99 -4.99 -4.46 -13.14
N VAL A 100 -3.72 -4.72 -13.43
CA VAL A 100 -2.60 -3.84 -13.06
C VAL A 100 -1.98 -3.27 -14.33
N ASP A 101 -2.03 -1.95 -14.47
CA ASP A 101 -1.36 -1.23 -15.56
C ASP A 101 0.08 -0.79 -15.22
N ASN A 102 0.73 -0.09 -16.15
CA ASN A 102 2.11 0.37 -15.98
C ASN A 102 2.28 1.39 -14.84
N GLU A 103 1.34 2.32 -14.69
CA GLU A 103 1.39 3.38 -13.68
C GLU A 103 1.11 2.82 -12.29
N GLU A 104 0.15 1.89 -12.21
CA GLU A 104 -0.19 1.16 -10.99
C GLU A 104 0.99 0.27 -10.56
N PHE A 105 1.59 -0.46 -11.51
CA PHE A 105 2.79 -1.26 -11.26
C PHE A 105 3.97 -0.44 -10.74
N ALA A 106 4.28 0.70 -11.36
CA ALA A 106 5.38 1.56 -10.94
C ALA A 106 5.19 1.99 -9.47
N THR A 107 3.95 2.33 -9.11
CA THR A 107 3.59 2.68 -7.73
C THR A 107 3.75 1.50 -6.78
N ILE A 108 3.27 0.30 -7.16
CA ILE A 108 3.40 -0.92 -6.35
C ILE A 108 4.87 -1.23 -6.06
N VAL A 109 5.75 -1.17 -7.07
CA VAL A 109 7.18 -1.47 -6.93
C VAL A 109 7.87 -0.48 -6.00
N GLU A 110 7.57 0.82 -6.11
CA GLU A 110 8.11 1.82 -5.19
C GLU A 110 7.73 1.53 -3.74
N VAL A 111 6.46 1.21 -3.49
CA VAL A 111 5.95 0.84 -2.16
C VAL A 111 6.67 -0.39 -1.61
N LEU A 112 6.82 -1.43 -2.43
CA LEU A 112 7.52 -2.64 -2.00
C LEU A 112 8.99 -2.40 -1.69
N LEU A 113 9.67 -1.56 -2.45
CA LEU A 113 11.07 -1.17 -2.19
C LEU A 113 11.24 -0.40 -0.88
N ILE A 114 10.21 0.34 -0.45
CA ILE A 114 10.22 1.07 0.83
C ILE A 114 10.14 0.11 2.01
N HIS A 115 9.31 -0.92 1.91
CA HIS A 115 9.18 -1.95 2.94
C HIS A 115 10.28 -3.01 2.89
N ASN A 116 10.81 -3.31 1.69
CA ASN A 116 11.84 -4.29 1.43
C ASN A 116 12.81 -3.78 0.35
N LYS A 117 13.93 -3.20 0.78
CA LYS A 117 14.96 -2.65 -0.12
C LYS A 117 15.61 -3.69 -1.05
N ASP A 118 15.51 -4.97 -0.69
CA ASP A 118 16.05 -6.09 -1.49
C ASP A 118 15.05 -6.57 -2.55
N PHE A 119 13.85 -5.98 -2.64
CA PHE A 119 12.87 -6.32 -3.66
C PHE A 119 13.43 -6.04 -5.07
N PRO A 120 13.29 -6.97 -6.04
CA PRO A 120 13.89 -6.81 -7.36
C PRO A 120 13.28 -5.64 -8.12
N ARG A 121 14.15 -4.74 -8.62
CA ARG A 121 13.78 -3.67 -9.55
C ARG A 121 13.62 -4.27 -10.94
N VAL A 122 12.38 -4.60 -11.29
CA VAL A 122 11.99 -5.09 -12.61
C VAL A 122 11.25 -4.00 -13.38
N ASP A 123 11.36 -4.02 -14.70
CA ASP A 123 10.54 -3.17 -15.55
C ASP A 123 9.14 -3.78 -15.76
N TYR A 124 8.19 -2.93 -16.18
CA TYR A 124 6.83 -3.38 -16.45
C TYR A 124 6.76 -4.44 -17.55
N LYS A 125 7.66 -4.41 -18.54
CA LYS A 125 7.67 -5.39 -19.64
C LYS A 125 8.00 -6.79 -19.14
N THR A 126 9.02 -6.92 -18.30
CA THR A 126 9.40 -8.18 -17.67
C THR A 126 8.29 -8.65 -16.74
N PHE A 127 7.73 -7.75 -15.93
CA PHE A 127 6.58 -8.06 -15.09
C PHE A 127 5.39 -8.60 -15.91
N ALA A 128 4.97 -7.88 -16.94
CA ALA A 128 3.84 -8.25 -17.77
C ALA A 128 4.02 -9.63 -18.41
N VAL A 129 5.22 -9.94 -18.93
CA VAL A 129 5.51 -11.25 -19.52
C VAL A 129 5.55 -12.37 -18.49
N GLU A 130 6.07 -12.11 -17.30
CA GLU A 130 6.21 -13.15 -16.26
C GLU A 130 4.94 -13.36 -15.44
N ALA A 131 4.10 -12.34 -15.28
CA ALA A 131 2.89 -12.37 -14.46
C ALA A 131 1.65 -12.82 -15.25
N ASP A 132 1.57 -12.54 -16.56
CA ASP A 132 0.47 -12.99 -17.44
C ASP A 132 0.53 -14.52 -17.67
N THR A 133 -0.02 -15.27 -16.73
CA THR A 133 0.01 -16.74 -16.73
C THR A 133 -1.05 -17.34 -17.64
N ASN A 134 -2.21 -16.68 -17.72
CA ASN A 134 -3.33 -17.11 -18.55
C ASN A 134 -3.16 -16.68 -20.03
N LYS A 135 -2.20 -15.79 -20.32
CA LYS A 135 -1.84 -15.26 -21.64
C LYS A 135 -2.97 -14.48 -22.30
N ASP A 136 -3.76 -13.76 -21.50
CA ASP A 136 -4.84 -12.91 -21.99
C ASP A 136 -4.36 -11.50 -22.40
N GLY A 137 -3.09 -11.19 -22.15
CA GLY A 137 -2.46 -9.91 -22.49
C GLY A 137 -2.70 -8.81 -21.46
N LYS A 138 -3.31 -9.12 -20.33
CA LYS A 138 -3.47 -8.26 -19.15
C LYS A 138 -2.89 -8.96 -17.93
N ILE A 139 -2.67 -8.21 -16.85
CA ILE A 139 -2.24 -8.79 -15.58
C ILE A 139 -3.38 -8.61 -14.59
N SER A 140 -4.04 -9.70 -14.23
CA SER A 140 -5.05 -9.66 -13.16
C SER A 140 -4.40 -9.40 -11.79
N ILE A 141 -5.17 -8.89 -10.84
CA ILE A 141 -4.67 -8.69 -9.46
C ILE A 141 -4.11 -9.98 -8.86
N ASP A 142 -4.78 -11.12 -9.08
CA ASP A 142 -4.32 -12.42 -8.56
C ASP A 142 -2.98 -12.84 -9.16
N GLU A 143 -2.76 -12.60 -10.46
CA GLU A 143 -1.48 -12.83 -11.14
C GLU A 143 -0.38 -11.92 -10.62
N ALA A 144 -0.68 -10.64 -10.42
CA ALA A 144 0.25 -9.69 -9.82
C ALA A 144 0.67 -10.15 -8.41
N ILE A 145 -0.29 -10.48 -7.55
CA ILE A 145 -0.03 -10.97 -6.18
C ILE A 145 0.84 -12.24 -6.21
N ALA A 146 0.49 -13.21 -7.05
CA ALA A 146 1.25 -14.45 -7.18
C ALA A 146 2.69 -14.19 -7.62
N TRP A 147 2.89 -13.27 -8.57
CA TRP A 147 4.20 -12.87 -9.05
C TRP A 147 5.02 -12.16 -7.95
N PHE A 148 4.43 -11.17 -7.28
CA PHE A 148 5.07 -10.43 -6.19
C PHE A 148 5.43 -11.33 -5.01
N ALA A 149 4.53 -12.23 -4.60
CA ALA A 149 4.78 -13.21 -3.54
C ALA A 149 5.88 -14.22 -3.91
N LYS A 150 6.06 -14.52 -5.20
CA LYS A 150 7.16 -15.37 -5.69
C LYS A 150 8.50 -14.63 -5.65
N LYS A 151 8.53 -13.34 -6.01
CA LYS A 151 9.77 -12.53 -6.06
C LYS A 151 10.19 -11.99 -4.69
N GLY A 152 9.23 -11.76 -3.79
CA GLY A 152 9.47 -11.29 -2.42
C GLY A 152 9.97 -12.39 -1.47
N ARG A 153 9.73 -13.67 -1.80
CA ARG A 153 10.40 -14.79 -1.11
C ARG A 153 11.88 -14.77 -1.51
N LYS A 154 12.78 -14.52 -0.55
CA LYS A 154 14.22 -14.77 -0.73
C LYS A 154 14.36 -16.16 -1.36
N GLN A 155 14.93 -16.22 -2.57
CA GLN A 155 15.48 -17.48 -3.04
C GLN A 155 16.52 -17.86 -2.00
N ALA A 156 16.25 -18.96 -1.28
CA ALA A 156 17.20 -19.59 -0.38
C ALA A 156 18.41 -20.08 -1.18
#